data_AF-A0A952Z7Q1-F1
#
_entry.id   AF-A0A952Z7Q1-F1
#
_cell.length_a   1.000
_cell.length_b   1.000
_cell.length_c   1.000
_cell.angle_alpha   90.00
_cell.angle_beta   90.00
_cell.angle_gamma   90.00
#
_symmetry.space_group_name_H-M   'P 1'
#
loop_
_entity.id
_entity.type
_entity.pdbx_description
1 polymer ?
#
loop_
_entity_poly.entity_id
_entity_poly.type
_entity_poly.pdbx_seq_one_letter_code
_entity_poly.pdbx_strand_id
1 'polypeptide(L)'
;MKKTSKRGKTIPFFLIPKIRKRHVPPIFKDRETQWKLFAEGALRNNVFHNDVIRRGKTCLACNRHFNHEQAAVSSKIDKHHHCYLRLCIGSILLEGSSDIYRPPHKGEYSPVPDCRQCKASNPAYYAGCIKKIFPVHHHCHEQIHEREKFWFNTLSKKLLFGFRSATSLQT
;
A
#
# COMPACT_ATOMS: atom_id res chain seq x y z
N MET A 1 -7.35 39.24 14.55
CA MET A 1 -8.05 38.07 13.95
C MET A 1 -7.24 36.80 14.21
N LYS A 2 -7.73 35.89 15.05
CA LYS A 2 -7.09 34.58 15.26
C LYS A 2 -7.22 33.77 13.96
N LYS A 3 -6.10 33.51 13.27
CA LYS A 3 -6.05 32.54 12.16
C LYS A 3 -6.46 31.19 12.74
N THR A 4 -7.69 30.76 12.50
CA THR A 4 -8.13 29.39 12.78
C THR A 4 -7.25 28.47 11.95
N SER A 5 -6.33 27.77 12.63
CA SER A 5 -5.57 26.65 12.07
C SER A 5 -6.53 25.79 11.26
N LYS A 6 -6.27 25.65 9.94
CA LYS A 6 -7.02 24.74 9.07
C LYS A 6 -7.01 23.38 9.76
N ARG A 7 -8.17 22.91 10.26
CA ARG A 7 -8.36 21.54 10.74
C ARG A 7 -7.62 20.63 9.78
N GLY A 8 -6.50 20.04 10.23
CA GLY A 8 -5.66 19.22 9.37
C GLY A 8 -6.54 18.18 8.69
N LYS A 9 -6.53 18.16 7.36
CA LYS A 9 -7.38 17.25 6.59
C LYS A 9 -7.20 15.85 7.15
N THR A 10 -8.31 15.26 7.59
CA THR A 10 -8.27 13.95 8.24
C THR A 10 -8.12 12.90 7.16
N ILE A 11 -6.99 12.20 7.15
CA ILE A 11 -6.78 11.01 6.32
C ILE A 11 -7.91 10.01 6.58
N PRO A 12 -8.65 9.58 5.54
CA PRO A 12 -9.70 8.58 5.68
C PRO A 12 -9.17 7.29 6.32
N PHE A 13 -9.88 6.77 7.32
CA PHE A 13 -9.43 5.61 8.09
C PHE A 13 -9.27 4.35 7.23
N PHE A 14 -10.07 4.20 6.16
CA PHE A 14 -9.96 3.06 5.25
C PHE A 14 -8.64 3.02 4.46
N LEU A 15 -7.92 4.15 4.38
CA LEU A 15 -6.57 4.19 3.79
C LEU A 15 -5.51 3.72 4.78
N ILE A 16 -5.79 3.63 6.07
CA ILE A 16 -4.80 3.15 7.05
C ILE A 16 -4.84 1.61 7.06
N PRO A 17 -3.75 0.91 6.73
CA PRO A 17 -3.73 -0.55 6.76
C PRO A 17 -4.02 -1.05 8.17
N LYS A 18 -4.98 -1.99 8.29
CA LYS A 18 -5.29 -2.65 9.56
C LYS A 18 -4.21 -3.63 10.02
N ILE A 19 -3.30 -4.01 9.12
CA ILE A 19 -2.16 -4.89 9.37
C ILE A 19 -0.96 -4.25 8.67
N ARG A 20 0.12 -4.02 9.42
CA ARG A 20 1.36 -3.47 8.87
C ARG A 20 2.04 -4.51 8.00
N LYS A 21 2.71 -4.06 6.93
CA LYS A 21 3.50 -4.92 6.04
C LYS A 21 4.38 -5.93 6.81
N ARG A 22 5.11 -5.46 7.83
CA ARG A 22 6.03 -6.30 8.64
C ARG A 22 5.34 -7.39 9.48
N HIS A 23 4.02 -7.32 9.69
CA HIS A 23 3.28 -8.33 10.45
C HIS A 23 2.73 -9.44 9.55
N VAL A 24 2.84 -9.32 8.23
CA VAL A 24 2.30 -10.31 7.28
C VAL A 24 3.21 -11.51 7.04
N PRO A 25 4.56 -11.41 7.01
CA PRO A 25 5.41 -12.59 6.77
C PRO A 25 5.09 -13.79 7.68
N PRO A 26 4.85 -13.63 9.00
CA PRO A 26 4.46 -14.76 9.85
C PRO A 26 3.12 -15.42 9.45
N ILE A 27 2.18 -14.66 8.86
CA ILE A 27 0.87 -15.16 8.42
C ILE A 27 1.02 -16.03 7.16
N PHE A 28 1.92 -15.63 6.25
CA PHE A 28 2.16 -16.30 4.97
C PHE A 28 3.53 -16.97 4.91
N LYS A 29 3.98 -17.59 6.01
CA LYS A 29 5.31 -18.22 6.10
C LYS A 29 5.60 -19.18 4.93
N ASP A 30 4.62 -19.99 4.52
CA ASP A 30 4.78 -21.00 3.45
C ASP A 30 4.42 -20.44 2.04
N ARG A 31 4.15 -19.14 1.97
CA ARG A 31 3.70 -18.40 0.77
C ARG A 31 4.36 -17.01 0.67
N GLU A 32 5.55 -16.87 1.24
CA GLU A 32 6.23 -15.57 1.36
C GLU A 32 6.53 -14.96 -0.02
N THR A 33 6.97 -15.78 -0.98
CA THR A 33 7.21 -15.36 -2.36
C THR A 33 5.95 -14.78 -3.01
N GLN A 34 4.83 -15.49 -2.93
CA GLN A 34 3.55 -15.02 -3.46
C GLN A 34 3.10 -13.72 -2.80
N TRP A 35 3.32 -13.60 -1.48
CA TRP A 35 3.04 -12.36 -0.76
C TRP A 35 3.94 -11.21 -1.21
N LYS A 36 5.26 -11.39 -1.30
CA LYS A 36 6.23 -10.37 -1.76
C LYS A 36 5.96 -9.95 -3.20
N LEU A 37 5.57 -10.89 -4.07
CA LEU A 37 5.13 -10.58 -5.44
C LEU A 37 3.92 -9.65 -5.44
N PHE A 38 2.97 -9.80 -4.52
CA PHE A 38 1.84 -8.87 -4.42
C PHE A 38 2.24 -7.54 -3.76
N ALA A 39 2.92 -7.59 -2.63
CA ALA A 39 3.23 -6.44 -1.77
C ALA A 39 4.33 -5.52 -2.33
N GLU A 40 5.16 -6.03 -3.23
CA GLU A 40 6.33 -5.31 -3.77
C GLU A 40 6.47 -5.51 -5.28
N GLY A 41 6.46 -6.76 -5.75
CA GLY A 41 6.73 -7.07 -7.15
C GLY A 41 5.73 -6.44 -8.12
N ALA A 42 4.44 -6.61 -7.86
CA ALA A 42 3.35 -6.11 -8.72
C ALA A 42 3.37 -4.58 -8.85
N LEU A 43 3.90 -3.86 -7.85
CA LEU A 43 4.05 -2.41 -7.92
C LEU A 43 5.08 -1.97 -8.96
N ARG A 44 5.97 -2.86 -9.41
CA ARG A 44 6.94 -2.61 -10.48
C ARG A 44 6.52 -3.22 -11.83
N ASN A 45 5.35 -3.84 -11.93
CA ASN A 45 4.79 -4.25 -13.21
C ASN A 45 4.07 -3.06 -13.89
N ASN A 46 4.34 -2.85 -15.18
CA ASN A 46 3.83 -1.73 -15.98
C ASN A 46 2.31 -1.79 -16.21
N VAL A 47 1.75 -2.97 -16.52
CA VAL A 47 0.29 -3.16 -16.66
C VAL A 47 -0.42 -2.83 -15.36
N PHE A 48 0.10 -3.34 -14.24
CA PHE A 48 -0.45 -3.07 -12.91
C PHE A 48 -0.31 -1.60 -12.51
N HIS A 49 0.85 -0.98 -12.78
CA HIS A 49 1.07 0.44 -12.54
C HIS A 49 0.05 1.30 -13.28
N ASN A 50 -0.09 1.10 -14.59
CA ASN A 50 -0.98 1.89 -15.43
C ASN A 50 -2.44 1.73 -15.01
N ASP A 51 -2.87 0.50 -14.69
CA ASP A 51 -4.24 0.25 -14.22
C ASP A 51 -4.52 0.88 -12.85
N VAL A 52 -3.54 0.94 -11.94
CA VAL A 52 -3.70 1.64 -10.65
C VAL A 52 -3.77 3.15 -10.85
N ILE A 53 -2.88 3.74 -11.66
CA ILE A 53 -2.85 5.20 -11.87
C ILE A 53 -4.11 5.68 -12.61
N ARG A 54 -4.60 4.93 -13.61
CA ARG A 54 -5.80 5.31 -14.39
C ARG A 54 -7.12 5.25 -13.62
N ARG A 55 -7.16 4.66 -12.43
CA ARG A 55 -8.41 4.45 -11.68
C ARG A 55 -9.04 5.70 -11.10
N GLY A 56 -8.35 6.83 -11.09
CA GLY A 56 -8.92 8.08 -10.62
C GLY A 56 -8.04 9.26 -10.91
N LYS A 57 -8.67 10.42 -11.11
CA LYS A 57 -7.99 11.69 -11.35
C LYS A 57 -7.67 12.44 -10.04
N THR A 58 -8.03 11.89 -8.89
CA THR A 58 -7.90 12.54 -7.57
C THR A 58 -7.29 11.62 -6.51
N CYS A 59 -6.49 12.22 -5.63
CA CYS A 59 -5.91 11.56 -4.47
C CYS A 59 -6.98 11.32 -3.40
N LEU A 60 -7.23 10.05 -3.05
CA LEU A 60 -8.24 9.67 -2.05
C LEU A 60 -7.93 10.21 -0.64
N ALA A 61 -6.68 10.56 -0.35
CA ALA A 61 -6.29 11.06 0.95
C ALA A 61 -6.60 12.56 1.14
N CYS A 62 -6.38 13.38 0.12
CA CYS A 62 -6.53 14.84 0.20
C CYS A 62 -7.66 15.42 -0.67
N ASN A 63 -8.28 14.58 -1.50
CA ASN A 63 -9.29 14.89 -2.50
C ASN A 63 -8.86 15.96 -3.53
N ARG A 64 -7.55 16.06 -3.82
CA ARG A 64 -7.02 16.96 -4.86
C ARG A 64 -6.64 16.15 -6.10
N HIS A 65 -6.67 16.80 -7.25
CA HIS A 65 -6.29 16.16 -8.50
C HIS A 65 -4.84 15.66 -8.51
N PHE A 66 -4.62 14.55 -9.22
CA PHE A 66 -3.31 14.21 -9.72
C PHE A 66 -3.06 15.15 -10.91
N ASN A 67 -2.21 16.15 -10.72
CA ASN A 67 -2.03 17.25 -11.67
C ASN A 67 -1.36 16.72 -12.95
N HIS A 68 -2.13 16.50 -14.02
CA HIS A 68 -1.59 16.03 -15.31
C HIS A 68 -1.03 17.16 -16.19
N GLU A 69 -1.45 18.43 -16.03
CA GLU A 69 -1.07 19.53 -16.95
C GLU A 69 -0.48 20.80 -16.29
N GLN A 70 -0.60 20.98 -14.97
CA GLN A 70 -0.09 22.18 -14.26
C GLN A 70 0.56 21.82 -12.91
N ALA A 71 1.64 21.05 -12.93
CA ALA A 71 2.43 20.84 -11.72
C ALA A 71 3.90 21.18 -11.94
N ALA A 72 4.44 21.93 -10.98
CA ALA A 72 5.86 21.85 -10.67
C ALA A 72 6.27 20.37 -10.55
N VAL A 73 7.47 20.06 -11.02
CA VAL A 73 8.11 18.74 -11.17
C VAL A 73 8.05 17.82 -9.92
N SER A 74 7.55 18.30 -8.77
CA SER A 74 7.56 17.64 -7.46
C SER A 74 6.32 16.80 -7.07
N SER A 75 5.29 16.65 -7.92
CA SER A 75 4.04 15.95 -7.54
C SER A 75 4.05 14.42 -7.72
N LYS A 76 5.08 13.75 -7.19
CA LYS A 76 5.21 12.27 -7.22
C LYS A 76 3.93 11.56 -6.72
N ILE A 77 3.47 10.55 -7.47
CA ILE A 77 2.33 9.70 -7.11
C ILE A 77 2.84 8.33 -6.63
N ASP A 78 2.44 7.95 -5.42
CA ASP A 78 2.75 6.64 -4.84
C ASP A 78 1.55 5.69 -4.97
N LYS A 79 1.85 4.38 -5.01
CA LYS A 79 0.85 3.31 -4.99
C LYS A 79 0.74 2.77 -3.57
N HIS A 80 -0.31 3.16 -2.87
CA HIS A 80 -0.54 2.85 -1.47
C HIS A 80 -1.36 1.56 -1.29
N HIS A 81 -0.85 0.60 -0.52
CA HIS A 81 -1.62 -0.57 -0.11
C HIS A 81 -2.55 -0.21 1.04
N HIS A 82 -3.87 -0.43 0.89
CA HIS A 82 -4.76 -0.42 2.06
C HIS A 82 -4.81 -1.77 2.78
N CYS A 83 -4.33 -2.83 2.13
CA CYS A 83 -4.31 -4.19 2.65
C CYS A 83 -3.13 -4.98 2.07
N TYR A 84 -2.42 -5.68 2.94
CA TYR A 84 -1.30 -6.57 2.57
C TYR A 84 -1.68 -8.07 2.60
N LEU A 85 -2.91 -8.40 3.00
CA LEU A 85 -3.40 -9.79 3.07
C LEU A 85 -3.89 -10.27 1.70
N ARG A 86 -2.95 -10.47 0.77
CA ARG A 86 -3.22 -11.06 -0.54
C ARG A 86 -1.97 -11.74 -1.07
N LEU A 87 -2.17 -12.82 -1.82
CA LEU A 87 -1.10 -13.59 -2.47
C LEU A 87 -1.08 -13.28 -3.97
N CYS A 88 0.08 -13.29 -4.61
CA CYS A 88 0.15 -13.25 -6.06
C CYS A 88 -0.02 -14.65 -6.64
N ILE A 89 -0.71 -14.75 -7.78
CA ILE A 89 -0.83 -16.00 -8.56
C ILE A 89 -0.15 -15.89 -9.94
N GLY A 90 0.45 -14.74 -10.24
CA GLY A 90 1.16 -14.53 -11.51
C GLY A 90 2.48 -15.28 -11.51
N SER A 91 2.85 -15.80 -12.68
CA SER A 91 4.21 -16.25 -12.98
C SER A 91 5.20 -15.10 -12.81
N ILE A 92 6.47 -15.41 -12.56
CA ILE A 92 7.52 -14.39 -12.48
C ILE A 92 7.95 -14.03 -13.91
N LEU A 93 8.05 -12.73 -14.20
CA LEU A 93 8.57 -12.24 -15.46
C LEU A 93 10.07 -12.53 -15.58
N LEU A 94 10.51 -12.81 -16.81
CA LEU A 94 11.92 -12.85 -17.14
C LEU A 94 12.55 -11.46 -16.96
N GLU A 95 13.84 -11.46 -16.62
CA GLU A 95 14.63 -10.23 -16.53
C GLU A 95 14.64 -9.49 -17.88
N GLY A 96 14.58 -8.16 -17.84
CA GLY A 96 14.52 -7.33 -19.04
C GLY A 96 13.15 -7.28 -19.74
N SER A 97 12.12 -7.95 -19.22
CA SER A 97 10.75 -7.83 -19.75
C SER A 97 10.30 -6.37 -19.82
N SER A 98 9.67 -5.99 -20.94
CA SER A 98 9.09 -4.65 -21.15
C SER A 98 7.91 -4.35 -20.22
N ASP A 99 7.36 -5.37 -19.55
CA ASP A 99 6.35 -5.22 -18.52
C ASP A 99 6.94 -4.85 -17.14
N ILE A 100 8.27 -4.74 -17.00
CA ILE A 100 8.93 -4.20 -15.81
C ILE A 100 9.08 -2.69 -15.97
N TYR A 101 8.36 -1.92 -15.15
CA TYR A 101 8.29 -0.46 -15.23
C TYR A 101 9.56 0.25 -14.72
N ARG A 102 10.24 -0.33 -13.72
CA ARG A 102 11.49 0.22 -13.16
C ARG A 102 12.32 -0.88 -12.49
N PRO A 103 13.65 -0.71 -12.37
CA PRO A 103 14.49 -1.59 -11.57
C PRO A 103 14.11 -1.52 -10.07
N PRO A 104 14.41 -2.58 -9.30
CA PRO A 104 14.27 -2.54 -7.84
C PRO A 104 15.31 -1.58 -7.24
N HIS A 105 14.93 -0.88 -6.16
CA HIS A 105 15.89 -0.16 -5.33
C HIS A 105 16.58 -1.12 -4.34
N LYS A 106 17.68 -0.67 -3.71
CA LYS A 106 18.40 -1.46 -2.70
C LYS A 106 17.45 -1.91 -1.58
N GLY A 107 17.36 -3.22 -1.38
CA GLY A 107 16.49 -3.84 -0.38
C GLY A 107 15.03 -4.06 -0.81
N GLU A 108 14.63 -3.65 -2.02
CA GLU A 108 13.33 -4.04 -2.59
C GLU A 108 13.37 -5.47 -3.13
N TYR A 109 12.25 -6.19 -3.02
CA TYR A 109 12.11 -7.50 -3.64
C TYR A 109 12.20 -7.39 -5.17
N SER A 110 13.15 -8.10 -5.79
CA SER A 110 13.50 -7.99 -7.22
C SER A 110 12.54 -8.68 -8.21
N PRO A 111 11.96 -9.87 -7.92
CA PRO A 111 11.00 -10.50 -8.84
C PRO A 111 9.73 -9.68 -9.07
N VAL A 112 9.23 -9.71 -10.31
CA VAL A 112 8.01 -9.01 -10.75
C VAL A 112 7.05 -10.05 -11.33
N PRO A 113 5.75 -10.05 -10.97
CA PRO A 113 4.79 -10.98 -11.54
C PRO A 113 4.30 -10.53 -12.92
N ASP A 114 3.90 -11.49 -13.76
CA ASP A 114 3.20 -11.26 -15.02
C ASP A 114 1.74 -10.88 -14.77
N CYS A 115 1.53 -9.59 -14.54
CA CYS A 115 0.20 -9.03 -14.37
C CYS A 115 -0.59 -9.00 -15.68
N ARG A 116 0.05 -9.02 -16.85
CA ARG A 116 -0.62 -9.02 -18.16
C ARG A 116 -1.32 -10.36 -18.37
N GLN A 117 -0.59 -11.45 -18.20
CA GLN A 117 -1.13 -12.81 -18.25
C GLN A 117 -2.20 -13.01 -17.17
N CYS A 118 -1.95 -12.55 -15.94
CA CYS A 118 -2.91 -12.66 -14.85
C CYS A 118 -4.21 -11.89 -15.12
N LYS A 119 -4.13 -10.69 -15.70
CA LYS A 119 -5.31 -9.90 -16.11
C LYS A 119 -6.15 -10.64 -17.15
N ALA A 120 -5.51 -11.28 -18.13
CA ALA A 120 -6.21 -12.02 -19.19
C ALA A 120 -6.81 -13.34 -18.67
N SER A 121 -6.03 -14.11 -17.92
CA SER A 121 -6.40 -15.47 -17.50
C SER A 121 -7.23 -15.50 -16.22
N ASN A 122 -7.07 -14.51 -15.34
CA ASN A 122 -7.72 -14.45 -14.02
C ASN A 122 -8.30 -13.03 -13.74
N PRO A 123 -9.19 -12.50 -14.59
CA PRO A 123 -9.60 -11.09 -14.54
C PRO A 123 -10.25 -10.69 -13.21
N ALA A 124 -11.07 -11.56 -12.61
CA ALA A 124 -11.70 -11.30 -11.31
C ALA A 124 -10.66 -11.21 -10.18
N TYR A 125 -9.65 -12.09 -10.20
CA TYR A 125 -8.55 -12.06 -9.24
C TYR A 125 -7.72 -10.79 -9.40
N TYR A 126 -7.38 -10.44 -10.64
CA TYR A 126 -6.62 -9.25 -10.96
C TYR A 126 -7.34 -7.97 -10.54
N ALA A 127 -8.64 -7.85 -10.83
CA ALA A 127 -9.47 -6.73 -10.39
C ALA A 127 -9.49 -6.61 -8.86
N GLY A 128 -9.54 -7.74 -8.15
CA GLY A 128 -9.41 -7.78 -6.69
C GLY A 128 -8.05 -7.27 -6.20
N CYS A 129 -6.94 -7.59 -6.89
CA CYS A 129 -5.60 -7.09 -6.55
C CYS A 129 -5.54 -5.58 -6.67
N ILE A 130 -5.97 -5.03 -7.81
CA ILE A 130 -5.95 -3.59 -8.06
C ILE A 130 -6.78 -2.85 -7.02
N LYS A 131 -7.97 -3.35 -6.67
CA LYS A 131 -8.82 -2.74 -5.63
C LYS A 131 -8.11 -2.57 -4.28
N LYS A 132 -7.05 -3.35 -3.99
CA LYS A 132 -6.26 -3.25 -2.76
C LYS A 132 -5.25 -2.11 -2.71
N ILE A 133 -5.04 -1.43 -3.85
CA ILE A 133 -3.98 -0.43 -4.01
C ILE A 133 -4.59 0.84 -4.59
N PHE A 134 -4.18 2.00 -4.08
CA PHE A 134 -4.70 3.29 -4.51
C PHE A 134 -3.54 4.24 -4.87
N PRO A 135 -3.68 5.03 -5.95
CA PRO A 135 -2.78 6.15 -6.16
C PRO A 135 -3.02 7.20 -5.07
N VAL A 136 -1.95 7.79 -4.54
CA VAL A 136 -1.98 8.91 -3.60
C VAL A 136 -0.80 9.83 -3.88
N HIS A 137 -0.89 11.11 -3.54
CA HIS A 137 0.30 11.98 -3.55
C HIS A 137 1.33 11.46 -2.56
N HIS A 138 2.61 11.57 -2.90
CA HIS A 138 3.72 11.15 -2.04
C HIS A 138 3.60 11.73 -0.61
N HIS A 139 3.33 13.02 -0.47
CA HIS A 139 3.13 13.63 0.85
C HIS A 139 1.92 13.06 1.61
N CYS A 140 0.85 12.67 0.91
CA CYS A 140 -0.29 12.01 1.55
C CYS A 140 0.06 10.58 1.99
N HIS A 141 0.90 9.89 1.23
CA HIS A 141 1.41 8.56 1.57
C HIS A 141 2.22 8.60 2.86
N GLU A 142 3.09 9.60 3.04
CA GLU A 142 3.82 9.84 4.29
C GLU A 142 2.87 10.04 5.48
N GLN A 143 1.86 10.91 5.34
CA GLN A 143 0.86 11.15 6.38
C GLN A 143 0.04 9.90 6.74
N ILE A 144 -0.27 9.05 5.75
CA ILE A 144 -0.93 7.77 6.01
C ILE A 144 -0.03 6.88 6.89
N HIS A 145 1.26 6.78 6.57
CA HIS A 145 2.21 5.98 7.34
C HIS A 145 2.47 6.53 8.75
N GLU A 146 2.49 7.85 8.94
CA GLU A 146 2.56 8.46 10.27
C GLU A 146 1.36 8.06 11.13
N ARG A 147 0.16 8.13 10.55
CA ARG A 147 -1.06 7.68 11.24
C ARG A 147 -1.05 6.19 11.52
N GLU A 148 -0.63 5.35 10.56
CA GLU A 148 -0.46 3.91 10.79
C GLU A 148 0.44 3.67 12.01
N LYS A 149 1.62 4.30 12.07
CA LYS A 149 2.54 4.19 13.21
C LYS A 149 1.87 4.61 14.52
N PHE A 150 1.19 5.76 14.53
CA PHE A 150 0.49 6.27 15.71
C PHE A 150 -0.58 5.30 16.23
N TRP A 151 -1.43 4.78 15.33
CA TRP A 151 -2.49 3.84 15.70
C TRP A 151 -1.94 2.54 16.27
N PHE A 152 -0.92 1.94 15.63
CA PHE A 152 -0.31 0.72 16.13
C PHE A 152 0.40 0.93 17.46
N ASN A 153 1.12 2.04 17.64
CA ASN A 153 1.78 2.34 18.92
C ASN A 153 0.76 2.55 20.04
N THR A 154 -0.35 3.23 19.75
CA THR A 154 -1.45 3.44 20.71
C THR A 154 -2.13 2.12 21.07
N LEU A 155 -2.39 1.26 20.08
CA LEU A 155 -2.96 -0.07 20.28
C LEU A 155 -2.04 -0.94 21.15
N SER A 156 -0.75 -0.97 20.86
CA SER A 156 0.23 -1.73 21.65
C SER A 156 0.24 -1.27 23.11
N LYS A 157 0.20 0.05 23.37
CA LYS A 157 0.13 0.58 24.74
C LYS A 157 -1.16 0.15 25.46
N LYS A 158 -2.31 0.22 24.79
CA LYS A 158 -3.60 -0.21 25.35
C LYS A 158 -3.63 -1.71 25.65
N LEU A 159 -3.14 -2.54 24.73
CA LEU A 159 -3.05 -3.98 24.93
C LEU A 159 -2.14 -4.31 26.12
N LEU A 160 -0.94 -3.72 26.17
CA LEU A 160 -0.01 -3.93 27.28
C LEU A 160 -0.61 -3.53 28.63
N PHE A 161 -1.32 -2.39 28.69
CA PHE A 161 -2.03 -1.96 29.88
C PHE A 161 -3.09 -2.99 30.28
N GLY A 162 -3.96 -3.41 29.34
CA GLY A 162 -4.99 -4.42 29.60
C GLY A 162 -4.42 -5.76 30.09
N PHE A 163 -3.33 -6.24 29.49
CA PHE A 163 -2.64 -7.46 29.96
C PHE A 163 -2.14 -7.31 31.39
N ARG A 164 -1.46 -6.20 31.71
CA ARG A 164 -0.94 -5.94 33.06
C ARG A 164 -2.05 -5.85 34.10
N SER A 165 -3.14 -5.17 33.77
CA SER A 165 -4.32 -5.05 34.65
C SER A 165 -5.04 -6.37 34.87
N ALA A 166 -5.09 -7.25 33.86
CA ALA A 166 -5.68 -8.58 34.00
C ALA A 166 -4.80 -9.50 34.87
N THR A 167 -3.48 -9.43 34.74
CA THR A 167 -2.56 -10.21 35.58
C THR A 167 -2.55 -9.76 37.04
N SER A 168 -2.73 -8.48 37.33
CA SER A 168 -2.83 -7.96 38.70
C SER A 168 -4.16 -8.30 39.40
N LEU A 169 -5.16 -8.80 38.68
CA LEU A 169 -6.43 -9.27 39.24
C LEU A 169 -6.40 -10.79 39.56
N GLN A 170 -5.32 -11.49 39.19
CA GLN A 170 -5.13 -12.93 39.41
C GLN A 170 -4.13 -13.24 40.54
N THR A 171 -3.60 -12.21 41.19
CA THR A 171 -2.74 -12.26 42.39
C THR A 171 -3.47 -11.62 43.56
#